data_AF-A0A5M9MVF8-F1
#
_entry.id   AF-A0A5M9MVF8-F1
#
_cell.length_a   1.000
_cell.length_b   1.000
_cell.length_c   1.000
_cell.angle_alpha   90.00
_cell.angle_beta   90.00
_cell.angle_gamma   90.00
#
_symmetry.space_group_name_H-M   'P 1'
#
loop_
_entity.id
_entity.type
_entity.pdbx_description
1 polymer ?
#
loop_
_entity_poly.entity_id
_entity_poly.type
_entity_poly.pdbx_seq_one_letter_code
_entity_poly.pdbx_strand_id
1 'polypeptide(L)'
;MRPEPWSGSEIIIAVYFTSRYINPITLSCLLSRRGYKRTPSAIERKVKNIVGSVPSLRPSRGNWDVDAVDQWIDDYLRDHEAVNRLITFTLEDAKVVAQYQSVDQTLGAIEHLKFRWLKLQIPRTPPVPSSNQESDSPVIKTE
;
A
#
# COMPACT_ATOMS: atom_id res chain seq x y z
N MET A 1 -6.84 30.09 14.89
CA MET A 1 -5.62 29.60 14.22
C MET A 1 -6.02 28.90 12.93
N ARG A 2 -5.43 29.26 11.78
CA ARG A 2 -5.60 28.47 10.56
C ARG A 2 -4.82 27.15 10.72
N PRO A 3 -5.37 26.00 10.29
CA PRO A 3 -4.61 24.76 10.30
C PRO A 3 -3.43 24.89 9.34
N GLU A 4 -2.24 24.46 9.76
CA GLU A 4 -1.08 24.44 8.88
C GLU A 4 -1.36 23.58 7.64
N PRO A 5 -0.89 24.02 6.46
CA PRO A 5 -1.04 23.23 5.24
C PRO A 5 -0.36 21.87 5.38
N TRP A 6 -0.89 20.86 4.70
CA TRP A 6 -0.28 19.52 4.67
C TRP A 6 0.94 19.54 3.75
N SER A 7 2.10 19.15 4.28
CA SER A 7 3.27 18.87 3.43
C SER A 7 3.08 17.57 2.65
N GLY A 8 3.82 17.41 1.54
CA GLY A 8 3.81 16.17 0.76
C GLY A 8 4.27 14.96 1.58
N SER A 9 5.26 15.16 2.45
CA SER A 9 5.77 14.13 3.38
C SER A 9 4.69 13.63 4.32
N GLU A 10 3.92 14.53 4.94
CA GLU A 10 2.80 14.17 5.82
C GLU A 10 1.72 13.38 5.10
N ILE A 11 1.43 13.76 3.86
CA ILE A 11 0.43 13.09 3.03
C ILE A 11 0.86 11.65 2.76
N ILE A 12 2.12 11.42 2.37
CA ILE A 12 2.65 10.08 2.12
C ILE A 12 2.60 9.22 3.37
N ILE A 13 3.11 9.72 4.49
CA ILE A 13 3.08 9.00 5.77
C ILE A 13 1.64 8.62 6.10
N ALA A 14 0.70 9.58 5.99
CA ALA A 14 -0.68 9.35 6.33
C ALA A 14 -1.34 8.30 5.42
N VAL A 15 -1.16 8.39 4.10
CA VAL A 15 -1.75 7.43 3.15
C VAL A 15 -1.13 6.05 3.31
N TYR A 16 0.20 5.97 3.38
CA TYR A 16 0.92 4.71 3.52
C TYR A 16 0.46 3.93 4.76
N PHE A 17 0.58 4.52 5.96
CA PHE A 17 0.24 3.81 7.18
C PHE A 17 -1.26 3.54 7.31
N THR A 18 -2.13 4.43 6.81
CA THR A 18 -3.58 4.13 6.78
C THR A 18 -3.89 2.95 5.85
N SER A 19 -3.19 2.82 4.72
CA SER A 19 -3.35 1.67 3.81
C SER A 19 -2.92 0.35 4.45
N ARG A 20 -2.05 0.41 5.46
CA ARG A 20 -1.61 -0.73 6.27
C ARG A 20 -2.40 -0.86 7.57
N TYR A 21 -3.58 -0.25 7.61
CA TYR A 21 -4.56 -0.35 8.68
C TYR A 21 -4.09 0.15 10.04
N ILE A 22 -3.09 1.04 10.06
CA ILE A 22 -2.75 1.81 11.25
C ILE A 22 -3.89 2.79 11.51
N ASN A 23 -4.46 2.73 12.71
CA ASN A 23 -5.60 3.55 13.05
C ASN A 23 -5.21 5.04 13.19
N PRO A 24 -6.16 5.98 13.06
CA PRO A 24 -5.86 7.41 13.09
C PRO A 24 -5.27 7.93 14.41
N ILE A 25 -5.52 7.27 15.55
CA ILE A 25 -4.94 7.62 16.86
C ILE A 25 -3.45 7.29 16.86
N THR A 26 -3.12 6.05 16.51
CA THR A 26 -1.74 5.58 16.37
C THR A 26 -0.99 6.44 15.36
N LEU A 27 -1.58 6.72 14.20
CA LEU A 27 -0.98 7.53 13.15
C LEU A 27 -0.75 9.00 13.56
N SER A 28 -1.64 9.59 14.36
CA SER A 28 -1.44 10.92 14.97
C SER A 28 -0.16 10.95 15.83
N CYS A 29 0.09 9.89 16.61
CA CYS A 29 1.31 9.75 17.39
C CYS A 29 2.55 9.59 16.49
N LEU A 30 2.47 8.75 15.46
CA LEU A 30 3.57 8.54 14.49
C LEU A 30 3.96 9.83 13.75
N LEU A 31 2.98 10.62 13.32
CA LEU A 31 3.18 11.92 12.69
C LEU A 31 3.81 12.91 13.67
N SER A 32 3.32 12.95 14.91
CA SER A 32 3.83 13.87 15.94
C SER A 32 5.31 13.60 16.25
N ARG A 33 5.72 12.32 16.28
CA ARG A 33 7.13 11.92 16.45
C ARG A 33 8.03 12.37 15.30
N ARG A 34 7.47 12.44 14.09
CA ARG A 34 8.16 12.92 12.88
C ARG A 34 8.09 14.45 12.73
N GLY A 35 7.58 15.16 13.74
CA GLY A 35 7.49 16.63 13.76
C GLY A 35 6.16 17.21 13.28
N TYR A 36 5.18 16.38 12.92
CA TYR A 36 3.92 16.81 12.32
C TYR A 36 2.75 16.68 13.28
N LYS A 37 2.12 17.80 13.65
CA LYS A 37 0.98 17.80 14.58
C LYS A 37 -0.34 17.71 13.83
N ARG A 38 -0.94 16.52 13.79
CA ARG A 38 -2.25 16.27 13.18
C ARG A 38 -3.16 15.52 14.14
N THR A 39 -4.41 15.96 14.25
CA THR A 39 -5.41 15.23 15.06
C THR A 39 -5.93 14.01 14.27
N PRO A 40 -6.43 12.97 14.95
CA PRO A 40 -7.02 11.79 14.30
C PRO A 40 -8.09 12.16 13.25
N SER A 41 -9.02 13.05 13.61
CA SER A 41 -10.08 13.50 12.68
C SER A 41 -9.55 14.29 11.48
N ALA A 42 -8.43 15.00 11.63
CA ALA A 42 -7.80 15.71 10.50
C ALA A 42 -7.16 14.71 9.53
N ILE A 43 -6.55 13.64 10.06
CA ILE A 43 -5.97 12.55 9.26
C ILE A 43 -7.08 11.83 8.50
N GLU A 44 -8.15 11.40 9.17
CA GLU A 44 -9.29 10.73 8.54
C GLU A 44 -9.87 11.56 7.40
N ARG A 45 -10.09 12.86 7.65
CA ARG A 45 -10.62 13.78 6.64
C ARG A 45 -9.68 13.91 5.45
N LYS A 46 -8.37 14.05 5.70
CA LYS A 46 -7.37 14.20 4.64
C LYS A 46 -7.31 12.94 3.78
N VAL A 47 -7.24 11.76 4.41
CA VAL A 47 -7.21 10.48 3.70
C VAL A 47 -8.50 10.26 2.92
N LYS A 48 -9.66 10.57 3.50
CA LYS A 48 -10.96 10.51 2.79
C LYS A 48 -10.98 11.39 1.55
N ASN A 49 -10.43 12.61 1.63
CA ASN A 49 -10.36 13.52 0.49
C ASN A 49 -9.41 12.99 -0.61
N ILE A 50 -8.28 12.39 -0.24
CA ILE A 50 -7.35 11.78 -1.19
C ILE A 50 -8.00 10.61 -1.91
N VAL A 51 -8.62 9.68 -1.17
CA VAL A 51 -9.36 8.55 -1.75
C VAL A 51 -10.52 9.01 -2.64
N GLY A 52 -11.19 10.10 -2.27
CA GLY A 52 -12.23 10.72 -3.12
C GLY A 52 -11.69 11.29 -4.43
N SER A 53 -10.41 11.69 -4.47
CA SER A 53 -9.75 12.25 -5.65
C SER A 53 -9.02 11.17 -6.48
N VAL A 54 -8.63 10.06 -5.85
CA VAL A 54 -7.91 8.94 -6.46
C VAL A 54 -8.60 7.63 -6.03
N PRO A 55 -9.74 7.28 -6.66
CA PRO A 55 -10.53 6.12 -6.23
C PRO A 55 -9.81 4.78 -6.34
N SER A 56 -8.80 4.68 -7.22
CA SER A 56 -7.99 3.46 -7.40
C SER A 56 -7.24 3.04 -6.13
N LEU A 57 -6.98 3.95 -5.19
CA LEU A 57 -6.34 3.60 -3.91
C LEU A 57 -7.23 2.74 -3.01
N ARG A 58 -8.55 2.85 -3.18
CA ARG A 58 -9.53 2.13 -2.35
C ARG A 58 -10.75 1.72 -3.19
N PRO A 59 -10.59 0.73 -4.07
CA PRO A 59 -11.60 0.39 -5.09
C PRO A 59 -12.91 -0.12 -4.49
N SER A 60 -12.88 -0.68 -3.28
CA SER A 60 -14.08 -1.05 -2.53
C SER A 60 -14.07 -0.42 -1.13
N ARG A 61 -15.25 -0.28 -0.52
CA ARG A 61 -15.36 0.30 0.83
C ARG A 61 -14.60 -0.57 1.82
N GLY A 62 -13.54 -0.01 2.40
CA GLY A 62 -12.76 -0.63 3.47
C GLY A 62 -11.50 -1.38 3.01
N ASN A 63 -11.36 -1.66 1.71
CA ASN A 63 -10.20 -2.41 1.21
C ASN A 63 -9.28 -1.50 0.43
N TRP A 64 -8.07 -1.33 0.95
CA TRP A 64 -7.00 -0.62 0.27
C TRP A 64 -6.41 -1.49 -0.83
N ASP A 65 -6.21 -0.90 -2.00
CA ASP A 65 -5.32 -1.47 -3.00
C ASP A 65 -3.90 -0.99 -2.67
N VAL A 66 -3.17 -1.86 -1.98
CA VAL A 66 -1.85 -1.52 -1.46
C VAL A 66 -0.84 -1.31 -2.58
N ASP A 67 -0.96 -2.04 -3.69
CA ASP A 67 -0.04 -1.90 -4.82
C ASP A 67 -0.32 -0.58 -5.56
N ALA A 68 -1.60 -0.19 -5.69
CA ALA A 68 -1.96 1.14 -6.19
C ALA A 68 -1.48 2.28 -5.28
N VAL A 69 -1.49 2.07 -3.96
CA VAL A 69 -0.94 3.05 -2.99
C VAL A 69 0.57 3.18 -3.13
N ASP A 70 1.30 2.06 -3.16
CA ASP A 70 2.76 2.08 -3.27
C ASP A 70 3.18 2.79 -4.58
N GLN A 71 2.54 2.46 -5.71
CA GLN A 71 2.76 3.14 -6.99
C GLN A 71 2.42 4.64 -6.93
N TRP A 72 1.28 5.01 -6.34
CA TRP A 72 0.87 6.41 -6.22
C TRP A 72 1.84 7.24 -5.38
N ILE A 73 2.42 6.65 -4.32
CA ILE A 73 3.42 7.33 -3.47
C ILE A 73 4.71 7.57 -4.27
N ASP A 74 5.18 6.57 -5.00
CA ASP A 74 6.37 6.67 -5.84
C ASP A 74 6.23 7.79 -6.88
N ASP A 75 5.07 7.85 -7.54
CA ASP A 75 4.76 8.89 -8.53
C ASP A 75 4.60 10.29 -7.92
N TYR A 76 4.17 10.37 -6.65
CA TYR A 76 3.87 11.64 -5.97
C TYR A 76 5.13 12.44 -5.61
N LEU A 77 6.18 11.80 -5.08
CA LEU A 77 7.44 12.47 -4.75
C LEU A 77 8.49 12.39 -5.86
N ARG A 78 8.42 11.37 -6.74
CA ARG A 78 9.45 11.08 -7.75
C ARG A 78 10.86 10.92 -7.17
N ASP A 79 10.96 10.60 -5.89
CA ASP A 79 12.20 10.34 -5.15
C ASP A 79 11.98 9.12 -4.25
N HIS A 80 12.36 7.95 -4.75
CA HIS A 80 12.17 6.68 -4.06
C HIS A 80 12.94 6.59 -2.74
N GLU A 81 14.11 7.22 -2.63
CA GLU A 81 14.86 7.20 -1.38
C GLU A 81 14.19 8.07 -0.31
N ALA A 82 13.68 9.24 -0.71
CA ALA A 82 12.90 10.08 0.19
C ALA A 82 11.63 9.37 0.67
N VAL A 83 10.90 8.71 -0.24
CA VAL A 83 9.74 7.87 0.10
C VAL A 83 10.12 6.83 1.14
N ASN A 84 11.17 6.05 0.89
CA ASN A 84 11.63 4.99 1.80
C ASN A 84 11.94 5.53 3.20
N ARG A 85 12.64 6.67 3.30
CA ARG A 85 12.92 7.31 4.60
C ARG A 85 11.65 7.72 5.35
N LEU A 86 10.62 8.19 4.63
CA LEU A 86 9.36 8.61 5.24
C LEU A 86 8.53 7.43 5.77
N ILE A 87 8.49 6.33 5.01
CA ILE A 87 7.68 5.14 5.33
C ILE A 87 8.43 4.08 6.14
N THR A 88 9.73 4.29 6.38
CA THR A 88 10.53 3.40 7.25
C THR A 88 9.86 3.31 8.61
N PHE A 89 9.60 2.07 9.02
CA PHE A 89 8.95 1.74 10.28
C PHE A 89 10.01 1.39 11.33
N THR A 90 10.16 2.23 12.35
CA THR A 90 11.20 2.06 13.37
C THR A 90 10.72 1.24 14.56
N LEU A 91 11.65 0.82 15.43
CA LEU A 91 11.33 0.15 16.68
C LEU A 91 10.42 1.00 17.58
N GLU A 92 10.61 2.31 17.58
CA GLU A 92 9.77 3.23 18.33
C GLU A 92 8.37 3.34 17.74
N ASP A 93 8.24 3.29 16.41
CA ASP A 93 6.92 3.21 15.77
C ASP A 93 6.20 1.92 16.19
N ALA A 94 6.93 0.80 16.26
CA ALA A 94 6.39 -0.47 16.75
C ALA A 94 5.87 -0.36 18.19
N LYS A 95 6.57 0.35 19.08
CA LYS A 95 6.13 0.60 20.46
C LYS A 95 4.84 1.43 20.49
N VAL A 96 4.73 2.46 19.65
CA VAL A 96 3.51 3.28 19.53
C VAL A 96 2.34 2.43 19.02
N VAL A 97 2.56 1.63 17.98
CA VAL A 97 1.52 0.72 17.46
C VAL A 97 1.08 -0.26 18.53
N ALA A 98 2.01 -0.90 19.25
CA ALA A 98 1.68 -1.83 20.33
C ALA A 98 0.87 -1.18 21.47
N GLN A 99 1.04 0.12 21.70
CA GLN A 99 0.35 0.85 22.77
C GLN A 99 -1.06 1.32 22.37
N TYR A 100 -1.26 1.73 21.12
CA TYR A 100 -2.48 2.43 20.69
C TYR A 100 -3.31 1.68 19.63
N GLN A 101 -2.80 0.58 19.09
CA GLN A 101 -3.51 -0.26 18.13
C GLN A 101 -4.11 -1.47 18.86
N SER A 102 -5.42 -1.67 18.72
CA SER A 102 -6.06 -2.90 19.22
C SER A 102 -5.70 -4.10 18.35
N VAL A 103 -5.44 -5.24 18.99
CA VAL A 103 -5.14 -6.52 18.32
C VAL A 103 -6.31 -6.97 17.45
N ASP A 104 -7.56 -6.79 17.91
CA ASP A 104 -8.76 -7.17 17.16
C ASP A 104 -8.93 -6.37 15.86
N GLN A 105 -8.56 -5.08 15.89
CA GLN A 105 -8.55 -4.22 14.70
C GLN A 105 -7.46 -4.63 13.70
N THR A 106 -6.40 -5.27 14.19
CA THR A 106 -5.24 -5.65 13.38
C THR A 106 -5.46 -7.01 12.71
N LEU A 107 -6.13 -7.96 13.38
CA LEU A 107 -6.39 -9.32 12.86
C LEU A 107 -7.22 -9.32 11.57
N GLY A 108 -8.31 -8.54 11.51
CA GLY A 108 -9.14 -8.44 10.30
C GLY A 108 -8.41 -7.80 9.10
N ALA A 109 -7.40 -6.98 9.37
CA ALA A 109 -6.55 -6.37 8.34
C ALA A 109 -5.42 -7.29 7.85
N ILE A 110 -4.88 -8.13 8.74
CA ILE A 110 -3.76 -9.03 8.44
C ILE A 110 -4.14 -10.11 7.44
N GLU A 111 -5.38 -10.61 7.44
CA GLU A 111 -5.83 -11.64 6.49
C GLU A 111 -5.65 -11.20 5.03
N HIS A 112 -5.96 -9.93 4.72
CA HIS A 112 -5.76 -9.36 3.39
C HIS A 112 -4.28 -9.16 3.02
N LEU A 113 -3.44 -8.75 3.99
CA LEU A 113 -2.01 -8.54 3.77
C LEU A 113 -1.23 -9.87 3.63
N LYS A 114 -1.68 -10.93 4.29
CA LYS A 114 -1.07 -12.27 4.24
C LYS A 114 -1.09 -12.86 2.82
N PHE A 115 -2.16 -12.64 2.06
CA PHE A 115 -2.24 -13.05 0.65
C PHE A 115 -1.18 -12.36 -0.24
N ARG A 116 -0.83 -11.10 0.06
CA ARG A 116 0.21 -10.36 -0.66
C ARG A 116 1.60 -10.94 -0.38
N TRP A 117 1.93 -11.23 0.88
CA TRP A 117 3.23 -11.81 1.24
C TRP A 117 3.47 -13.17 0.57
N LEU A 118 2.42 -14.00 0.51
CA LEU A 118 2.47 -15.28 -0.22
C LEU A 118 2.71 -15.08 -1.73
N LYS A 119 2.10 -14.08 -2.36
CA LYS A 119 2.35 -13.77 -3.79
C LYS A 119 3.77 -13.29 -4.07
N LEU A 120 4.41 -12.58 -3.14
CA LEU A 120 5.80 -12.12 -3.29
C LEU A 120 6.84 -13.22 -3.08
N GLN A 121 6.46 -14.36 -2.49
CA GLN A 121 7.33 -15.52 -2.27
C GLN A 121 7.30 -16.55 -3.39
N ILE A 122 6.35 -16.47 -4.32
CA ILE A 122 6.31 -17.34 -5.49
C ILE A 122 7.30 -16.79 -6.52
N PRO A 123 8.35 -17.53 -6.91
CA PRO A 123 9.22 -17.13 -8.00
C PRO A 123 8.36 -16.97 -9.25
N ARG A 124 8.45 -15.83 -9.94
CA ARG A 124 7.85 -15.69 -11.27
C ARG A 124 8.60 -16.63 -12.21
N THR A 125 8.15 -17.88 -12.33
CA THR A 125 8.60 -18.74 -13.42
C THR A 125 8.12 -18.10 -14.72
N PRO A 126 9.04 -17.75 -15.65
CA PRO A 126 8.63 -17.23 -16.95
C PRO A 126 7.84 -18.33 -17.68
N PRO A 127 6.82 -17.97 -18.48
CA PRO A 127 6.08 -18.95 -19.25
C PRO A 127 7.04 -19.66 -20.21
N VAL A 128 7.00 -20.99 -20.18
CA VAL A 128 7.73 -21.86 -21.12
C VAL A 128 7.25 -21.50 -22.53
N PRO A 129 8.14 -21.21 -23.49
CA PRO A 129 7.73 -20.95 -24.86
C PRO A 129 7.13 -22.23 -25.44
N SER A 130 5.90 -22.13 -25.95
CA SER A 130 5.23 -23.21 -26.67
C SER A 130 6.04 -23.57 -27.91
N SER A 131 6.68 -24.74 -27.89
CA SER A 131 7.28 -25.35 -29.07
C SER A 131 6.16 -25.80 -30.00
N ASN A 132 5.92 -25.03 -31.06
CA ASN A 132 5.26 -25.53 -32.26
C ASN A 132 6.30 -26.29 -33.09
N GLN A 133 6.04 -27.56 -33.37
CA GLN A 133 6.17 -28.21 -34.68
C GLN A 133 6.23 -29.73 -34.49
N GLU A 134 5.17 -30.43 -34.90
CA GLU A 134 5.40 -31.69 -35.63
C GLU A 134 4.31 -31.84 -36.69
N SER A 135 4.80 -31.73 -37.93
CA SER A 135 4.09 -31.93 -39.17
C SER A 135 3.82 -33.41 -39.35
N ASP A 136 2.59 -33.78 -39.71
CA ASP A 136 2.39 -34.91 -40.62
C ASP A 136 1.02 -34.83 -41.28
N SER A 137 1.01 -34.64 -42.59
CA SER A 137 -0.14 -34.84 -43.46
C SER A 137 0.20 -35.98 -44.41
N PRO A 138 -0.58 -37.07 -44.48
CA PRO A 138 -0.26 -38.17 -45.37
C PRO A 138 -0.60 -37.84 -46.82
N VAL A 139 0.33 -38.29 -47.66
CA VAL A 139 0.47 -38.16 -49.11
C VAL A 139 -0.71 -38.77 -49.87
N ILE A 140 -1.25 -38.01 -50.83
CA ILE A 140 -2.14 -38.50 -51.89
C ILE A 140 -1.30 -39.34 -52.87
N LYS A 141 -1.72 -40.59 -53.13
CA LYS A 141 -1.27 -41.33 -54.32
C LYS A 141 -2.45 -41.51 -55.28
N THR A 142 -2.27 -40.92 -56.45
CA THR A 142 -3.03 -41.15 -57.67
C THR A 142 -2.36 -42.28 -58.45
N GLU A 143 -3.18 -42.96 -59.26
CA GLU A 143 -2.90 -44.06 -60.22
C GLU A 143 -3.27 -45.47 -59.75
#